data_AF-A0A1E7H5M4-F1
#
_entry.id   AF-A0A1E7H5M4-F1
#
_cell.length_a   1.000
_cell.length_b   1.000
_cell.length_c   1.000
_cell.angle_alpha   90.00
_cell.angle_beta   90.00
_cell.angle_gamma   90.00
#
_symmetry.space_group_name_H-M   'P 1'
#
loop_
_entity.id
_entity.type
_entity.pdbx_description
1 polymer ?
#
loop_
_entity_poly.entity_id
_entity_poly.type
_entity_poly.pdbx_seq_one_letter_code
_entity_poly.pdbx_strand_id
1 'polypeptide(L)'
;MHILTILLTAQGCTPIPPVCQEIDAEAGRLLDLVRQNNAQIETLRGQGRLEIIDNGKKEFFRAVWIGSLPGRRFRFDILSPWGQPVATLGFGGEKLFFYVYAKDRLYEKDATASDLARFIHVKIEPEELLNVLAGSVPIACFSQARIQSETGGKALLVLIKRAKIIQKVWIRLDPLTILRSDYFDGGKDLTYSIVFDNFEYRESMVIPNRITISARDDVQWVLAIRRYETNPPVFQENFELKPVQP
;
A
#
# COMPACT_ATOMS: atom_id res chain seq x y z
N MET A 1 -50.72 43.37 -49.34
CA MET A 1 -50.81 42.01 -48.77
C MET A 1 -49.46 41.70 -48.14
N HIS A 2 -49.33 41.91 -46.83
CA HIS A 2 -48.07 41.78 -46.10
C HIS A 2 -47.81 40.30 -45.78
N ILE A 3 -46.66 39.76 -46.18
CA ILE A 3 -46.21 38.43 -45.79
C ILE A 3 -45.29 38.59 -44.57
N LEU A 4 -45.74 38.04 -43.45
CA LEU A 4 -45.11 38.06 -42.14
C LEU A 4 -44.15 36.86 -42.04
N THR A 5 -42.84 37.11 -41.97
CA THR A 5 -41.83 36.07 -41.77
C THR A 5 -41.66 35.79 -40.28
N ILE A 6 -42.06 34.60 -39.84
CA ILE A 6 -41.89 34.11 -38.47
C ILE A 6 -40.47 33.56 -38.33
N LEU A 7 -39.63 34.19 -37.50
CA LEU A 7 -38.34 33.64 -37.07
C LEU A 7 -38.55 32.60 -35.98
N LEU A 8 -38.21 31.34 -36.28
CA LEU A 8 -38.10 30.26 -35.31
C LEU A 8 -36.76 30.38 -34.57
N THR A 9 -36.75 30.80 -33.31
CA THR A 9 -35.55 30.75 -32.47
C THR A 9 -35.43 29.36 -31.85
N ALA A 10 -34.43 28.60 -32.32
CA ALA A 10 -34.03 27.36 -31.68
C ALA A 10 -33.51 27.68 -30.28
N GLN A 11 -34.24 27.27 -29.24
CA GLN A 11 -33.70 27.23 -27.88
C GLN A 11 -32.66 26.10 -27.84
N GLY A 12 -31.39 26.49 -27.97
CA GLY A 12 -30.27 25.60 -27.72
C GLY A 12 -30.32 25.15 -26.27
N CYS A 13 -30.60 23.86 -26.07
CA CYS A 13 -30.46 23.21 -24.79
C CYS A 13 -28.97 23.28 -24.40
N THR A 14 -28.62 24.10 -23.41
CA THR A 14 -27.25 24.13 -22.89
C THR A 14 -26.98 22.79 -22.21
N PRO A 15 -25.94 22.03 -22.63
CA PRO A 15 -25.53 20.85 -21.89
C PRO A 15 -25.12 21.32 -20.49
N ILE A 16 -25.82 20.82 -19.46
CA ILE A 16 -25.40 20.99 -18.07
C ILE A 16 -23.99 20.41 -18.00
N PRO A 17 -22.97 21.20 -17.62
CA PRO A 17 -21.63 20.66 -17.43
C PRO A 17 -21.73 19.53 -16.41
N PRO A 18 -21.10 18.37 -16.64
CA PRO A 18 -21.03 17.36 -15.58
C PRO A 18 -20.47 18.06 -14.35
N VAL A 19 -21.22 18.03 -13.24
CA VAL A 19 -20.75 18.57 -11.96
C VAL A 19 -19.40 17.93 -11.73
N CYS A 20 -18.33 18.71 -11.81
CA CYS A 20 -17.02 18.31 -11.34
C CYS A 20 -17.25 17.99 -9.87
N GLN A 21 -17.38 16.70 -9.52
CA GLN A 21 -17.41 16.33 -8.12
C GLN A 21 -16.04 16.68 -7.56
N GLU A 22 -15.97 17.89 -7.00
CA GLU A 22 -14.83 18.45 -6.30
C GLU A 22 -14.41 17.46 -5.22
N ILE A 23 -13.10 17.24 -5.13
CA ILE A 23 -12.53 16.67 -3.91
C ILE A 23 -12.97 17.59 -2.79
N ASP A 24 -13.66 17.04 -1.78
CA ASP A 24 -14.02 17.79 -0.59
C ASP A 24 -12.74 18.46 -0.04
N ALA A 25 -12.77 19.78 0.16
CA ALA A 25 -11.56 20.54 0.48
C ALA A 25 -10.87 20.06 1.77
N GLU A 26 -11.64 19.56 2.73
CA GLU A 26 -11.10 18.97 3.96
C GLU A 26 -10.50 17.59 3.70
N ALA A 27 -11.19 16.75 2.91
CA ALA A 27 -10.64 15.47 2.47
C ALA A 27 -9.35 15.63 1.66
N GLY A 28 -9.27 16.67 0.82
CA GLY A 28 -8.08 17.04 0.06
C GLY A 28 -6.91 17.40 0.98
N ARG A 29 -7.14 18.28 1.96
CA ARG A 29 -6.12 18.63 2.97
C ARG A 29 -5.64 17.41 3.75
N LEU A 30 -6.56 16.56 4.20
CA LEU A 30 -6.20 15.34 4.94
C LEU A 30 -5.38 14.37 4.07
N LEU A 31 -5.74 14.22 2.80
CA LEU A 31 -4.96 13.42 1.84
C LEU A 31 -3.55 13.97 1.63
N ASP A 32 -3.40 15.28 1.54
CA ASP A 32 -2.10 15.90 1.36
C ASP A 32 -1.22 15.73 2.60
N LEU A 33 -1.78 15.83 3.80
CA LEU A 33 -1.08 15.50 5.04
C LEU A 33 -0.62 14.03 5.07
N VAL A 34 -1.48 13.09 4.66
CA VAL A 34 -1.11 11.66 4.57
C VAL A 34 0.02 11.45 3.56
N ARG A 35 -0.05 12.09 2.39
CA ARG A 35 1.00 12.01 1.37
C ARG A 35 2.31 12.60 1.84
N GLN A 36 2.27 13.75 2.50
CA GLN A 36 3.46 14.40 3.08
C GLN A 36 4.09 13.50 4.14
N ASN A 37 3.29 12.90 5.02
CA ASN A 37 3.78 11.96 6.03
C ASN A 37 4.43 10.73 5.39
N ASN A 38 3.79 10.15 4.36
CA ASN A 38 4.36 9.02 3.61
C ASN A 38 5.70 9.38 2.93
N ALA A 39 5.83 10.62 2.42
CA ALA A 39 7.01 11.09 1.69
C ALA A 39 8.22 11.38 2.59
N GLN A 40 8.08 11.35 3.92
CA GLN A 40 9.21 11.52 4.84
C GLN A 40 10.17 10.32 4.86
N ILE A 41 9.75 9.16 4.35
CA ILE A 41 10.55 7.95 4.28
C ILE A 41 10.94 7.72 2.81
N GLU A 42 12.22 7.82 2.50
CA GLU A 42 12.78 7.52 1.18
C GLU A 42 13.41 6.14 1.15
N THR A 43 14.05 5.74 2.25
CA THR A 43 14.68 4.43 2.40
C THR A 43 14.32 3.85 3.76
N LEU A 44 14.39 2.52 3.87
CA LEU A 44 14.09 1.85 5.12
C LEU A 44 14.95 0.60 5.31
N ARG A 45 15.15 0.25 6.58
CA ARG A 45 15.63 -1.07 7.00
C ARG A 45 14.80 -1.53 8.18
N GLY A 46 14.36 -2.77 8.15
CA GLY A 46 13.59 -3.36 9.23
C GLY A 46 14.02 -4.78 9.55
N GLN A 47 13.76 -5.17 10.79
CA GLN A 47 13.94 -6.52 11.29
C GLN A 47 12.76 -6.87 12.20
N GLY A 48 12.24 -8.07 12.06
CA GLY A 48 11.06 -8.48 12.78
C GLY A 48 10.76 -9.96 12.70
N ARG A 49 9.48 -10.25 12.93
CA ARG A 49 8.90 -11.58 12.78
C ARG A 49 7.75 -11.50 11.80
N LEU A 50 7.76 -12.38 10.82
CA LEU A 50 6.64 -12.63 9.93
C LEU A 50 5.85 -13.80 10.51
N GLU A 51 4.56 -13.59 10.72
CA GLU A 51 3.58 -14.66 10.97
C GLU A 51 2.69 -14.77 9.73
N ILE A 52 2.63 -15.97 9.16
CA ILE A 52 1.70 -16.31 8.09
C ILE A 52 0.61 -17.17 8.71
N ILE A 53 -0.64 -16.72 8.57
CA ILE A 53 -1.82 -17.45 9.00
C ILE A 53 -2.53 -17.90 7.73
N ASP A 54 -2.75 -19.20 7.56
CA ASP A 54 -3.43 -19.77 6.40
C ASP A 54 -4.32 -20.92 6.87
N ASN A 55 -5.63 -20.81 6.66
CA ASN A 55 -6.61 -21.82 7.06
C ASN A 55 -6.46 -22.25 8.55
N GLY A 56 -6.21 -21.29 9.43
CA GLY A 56 -5.99 -21.51 10.87
C GLY A 56 -4.61 -22.04 11.27
N LYS A 57 -3.77 -22.45 10.31
CA LYS A 57 -2.37 -22.81 10.57
C LYS A 57 -1.53 -21.54 10.67
N LYS A 58 -0.60 -21.54 11.62
CA LYS A 58 0.29 -20.40 11.89
C LYS A 58 1.73 -20.82 11.74
N GLU A 59 2.46 -20.10 10.90
CA GLU A 59 3.89 -20.27 10.71
C GLU A 59 4.60 -18.98 11.08
N PHE A 60 5.76 -19.11 11.74
CA PHE A 60 6.51 -17.97 12.24
C PHE A 60 7.93 -17.99 11.70
N PHE A 61 8.35 -16.84 11.19
CA PHE A 61 9.66 -16.67 10.59
C PHE A 61 10.33 -15.41 11.12
N ARG A 62 11.65 -15.44 11.24
CA ARG A 62 12.42 -14.20 11.39
C ARG A 62 12.56 -13.57 10.02
N ALA A 63 12.41 -12.25 9.96
CA ALA A 63 12.48 -11.52 8.71
C ALA A 63 13.35 -10.27 8.85
N VAL A 64 14.06 -9.94 7.78
CA VAL A 64 14.72 -8.64 7.60
C VAL A 64 14.33 -8.09 6.24
N TRP A 65 14.21 -6.77 6.14
CA TRP A 65 13.91 -6.13 4.89
C TRP A 65 14.61 -4.78 4.75
N ILE A 66 14.81 -4.40 3.51
CA ILE A 66 15.31 -3.09 3.11
C ILE A 66 14.48 -2.58 1.94
N GLY A 67 14.35 -1.28 1.83
CA GLY A 67 13.57 -0.64 0.77
C GLY A 67 14.15 0.71 0.37
N SER A 68 13.92 1.07 -0.89
CA SER A 68 14.12 2.42 -1.42
C SER A 68 12.91 2.79 -2.27
N LEU A 69 12.16 3.78 -1.81
CA LEU A 69 10.94 4.29 -2.44
C LEU A 69 11.29 4.99 -3.76
N PRO A 70 12.24 5.94 -3.83
CA PRO A 70 12.69 6.52 -5.09
C PRO A 70 13.29 5.48 -6.03
N GLY A 71 14.03 4.52 -5.48
CA GLY A 71 14.65 3.44 -6.25
C GLY A 71 13.68 2.35 -6.71
N ARG A 72 12.39 2.43 -6.31
CA ARG A 72 11.32 1.44 -6.57
C ARG A 72 11.82 0.01 -6.34
N ARG A 73 12.40 -0.24 -5.17
CA ARG A 73 13.03 -1.52 -4.86
C ARG A 73 12.90 -1.93 -3.40
N PHE A 74 12.73 -3.22 -3.17
CA PHE A 74 12.89 -3.80 -1.84
C PHE A 74 13.54 -5.17 -1.92
N ARG A 75 14.05 -5.60 -0.79
CA ARG A 75 14.45 -6.97 -0.53
C ARG A 75 13.90 -7.39 0.83
N PHE A 76 13.25 -8.54 0.87
CA PHE A 76 12.66 -9.12 2.06
C PHE A 76 13.19 -10.54 2.21
N ASP A 77 13.99 -10.78 3.25
CA ASP A 77 14.60 -12.07 3.51
C ASP A 77 13.89 -12.76 4.69
N ILE A 78 13.47 -13.99 4.46
CA ILE A 78 13.04 -14.91 5.50
C ILE A 78 14.26 -15.71 5.98
N LEU A 79 14.47 -15.74 7.29
CA LEU A 79 15.67 -16.29 7.90
C LEU A 79 15.39 -17.59 8.67
N SER A 80 16.33 -18.53 8.59
CA SER A 80 16.42 -19.70 9.48
C SER A 80 16.66 -19.28 10.94
N PRO A 81 16.52 -20.20 11.92
CA PRO A 81 16.87 -19.96 13.32
C PRO A 81 18.34 -19.57 13.57
N TRP A 82 19.26 -19.86 12.64
CA TRP A 82 20.68 -19.48 12.71
C TRP A 82 21.00 -18.17 11.98
N GLY A 83 20.02 -17.55 11.33
CA GLY A 83 20.15 -16.21 10.75
C GLY A 83 20.49 -16.20 9.27
N GLN A 84 20.66 -17.38 8.67
CA GLN A 84 20.86 -17.53 7.23
C GLN A 84 19.53 -17.38 6.49
N PRO A 85 19.49 -16.66 5.34
CA PRO A 85 18.32 -16.63 4.47
C PRO A 85 17.90 -18.03 4.02
N VAL A 86 16.59 -18.30 4.07
CA VAL A 86 15.99 -19.52 3.52
C VAL A 86 15.12 -19.22 2.30
N ALA A 87 14.59 -18.00 2.23
CA ALA A 87 13.93 -17.46 1.05
C ALA A 87 14.11 -15.94 0.99
N THR A 88 14.17 -15.40 -0.23
CA THR A 88 14.21 -13.96 -0.47
C THR A 88 13.16 -13.56 -1.50
N LEU A 89 12.40 -12.52 -1.20
CA LEU A 89 11.55 -11.81 -2.14
C LEU A 89 12.20 -10.44 -2.44
N GLY A 90 12.52 -10.20 -3.71
CA GLY A 90 13.07 -8.95 -4.21
C GLY A 90 12.15 -8.28 -5.21
N PHE A 91 12.19 -6.96 -5.24
CA PHE A 91 11.55 -6.12 -6.24
C PHE A 91 12.56 -5.12 -6.76
N GLY A 92 12.72 -5.03 -8.08
CA GLY A 92 13.67 -4.15 -8.76
C GLY A 92 13.01 -3.20 -9.76
N GLY A 93 11.80 -2.70 -9.48
CA GLY A 93 11.08 -1.75 -10.33
C GLY A 93 10.21 -2.41 -11.39
N GLU A 94 10.78 -3.25 -12.25
CA GLU A 94 10.04 -3.95 -13.32
C GLU A 94 9.91 -5.46 -13.09
N LYS A 95 10.78 -6.01 -12.23
CA LYS A 95 10.88 -7.44 -11.97
C LYS A 95 10.70 -7.75 -10.49
N LEU A 96 10.02 -8.87 -10.25
CA LEU A 96 9.99 -9.58 -8.98
C LEU A 96 10.95 -10.76 -9.05
N PHE A 97 11.66 -10.96 -7.96
CA PHE A 97 12.59 -12.07 -7.79
C PHE A 97 12.20 -12.85 -6.55
N PHE A 98 12.12 -14.16 -6.66
CA PHE A 98 11.93 -15.04 -5.52
C PHE A 98 13.01 -16.11 -5.53
N TYR A 99 13.87 -16.12 -4.52
CA TYR A 99 14.95 -17.09 -4.41
C TYR A 99 14.69 -18.03 -3.25
N VAL A 100 14.71 -19.34 -3.52
CA VAL A 100 14.54 -20.41 -2.52
C VAL A 100 15.89 -21.10 -2.35
N TYR A 101 16.58 -20.79 -1.26
CA TYR A 101 17.95 -21.24 -1.00
C TYR A 101 18.06 -22.76 -0.90
N ALA A 102 17.10 -23.42 -0.23
CA ALA A 102 17.10 -24.87 -0.07
C ALA A 102 17.00 -25.65 -1.41
N LYS A 103 16.55 -25.00 -2.48
CA LYS A 103 16.41 -25.58 -3.82
C LYS A 103 17.38 -24.97 -4.82
N ASP A 104 18.21 -24.03 -4.38
CA ASP A 104 19.02 -23.16 -5.24
C ASP A 104 18.27 -22.69 -6.50
N ARG A 105 17.08 -22.12 -6.28
CA ARG A 105 16.18 -21.78 -7.39
C ARG A 105 15.71 -20.34 -7.34
N LEU A 106 16.08 -19.59 -8.37
CA LEU A 106 15.61 -18.23 -8.63
C LEU A 106 14.40 -18.27 -9.57
N TYR A 107 13.33 -17.62 -9.16
CA TYR A 107 12.16 -17.37 -9.97
C TYR A 107 12.10 -15.87 -10.27
N GLU A 108 12.06 -15.52 -11.55
CA GLU A 108 11.88 -14.14 -12.01
C GLU A 108 10.51 -14.00 -12.67
N LYS A 109 9.82 -12.90 -12.34
CA LYS A 109 8.49 -12.54 -12.87
C LYS A 109 8.41 -11.05 -13.13
N ASP A 110 7.43 -10.65 -13.93
CA ASP A 110 7.08 -9.24 -14.07
C ASP A 110 6.52 -8.72 -12.74
N ALA A 111 6.77 -7.46 -12.44
CA ALA A 111 6.33 -6.82 -11.21
C ALA A 111 4.84 -6.47 -11.25
N THR A 112 3.98 -7.49 -11.18
CA THR A 112 2.52 -7.34 -11.15
C THR A 112 1.95 -7.81 -9.82
N ALA A 113 0.80 -7.25 -9.40
CA ALA A 113 0.07 -7.75 -8.24
C ALA A 113 -0.27 -9.24 -8.32
N SER A 114 -0.58 -9.75 -9.52
CA SER A 114 -0.91 -11.17 -9.73
C SER A 114 0.29 -12.07 -9.48
N ASP A 115 1.49 -11.69 -9.96
CA ASP A 115 2.70 -12.48 -9.73
C ASP A 115 3.14 -12.40 -8.27
N LEU A 116 3.03 -11.23 -7.61
CA LEU A 116 3.30 -11.10 -6.19
C LEU A 116 2.33 -11.92 -5.33
N ALA A 117 1.04 -11.94 -5.67
CA ALA A 117 0.02 -12.74 -4.99
C ALA A 117 0.35 -14.23 -4.94
N ARG A 118 1.15 -14.76 -5.87
CA ARG A 118 1.57 -16.18 -5.84
C ARG A 118 2.53 -16.50 -4.70
N PHE A 119 3.16 -15.49 -4.11
CA PHE A 119 4.10 -15.64 -3.02
C PHE A 119 3.49 -15.23 -1.68
N ILE A 120 2.70 -14.16 -1.67
CA ILE A 120 2.14 -13.60 -0.44
C ILE A 120 0.63 -13.80 -0.28
N HIS A 121 -0.04 -14.41 -1.27
CA HIS A 121 -1.49 -14.68 -1.27
C HIS A 121 -2.38 -13.44 -1.13
N VAL A 122 -1.82 -12.25 -1.39
CA VAL A 122 -2.53 -10.98 -1.39
C VAL A 122 -2.26 -10.28 -2.72
N LYS A 123 -3.33 -9.84 -3.40
CA LYS A 123 -3.24 -9.10 -4.66
C LYS A 123 -2.98 -7.62 -4.40
N ILE A 124 -1.73 -7.31 -4.07
CA ILE A 124 -1.21 -5.96 -3.81
C ILE A 124 -0.09 -5.68 -4.84
N GLU A 125 0.03 -4.46 -5.34
CA GLU A 125 1.12 -4.13 -6.27
C GLU A 125 2.49 -4.11 -5.53
N PRO A 126 3.61 -4.47 -6.17
CA PRO A 126 4.93 -4.47 -5.51
C PRO A 126 5.33 -3.13 -4.88
N GLU A 127 4.99 -2.01 -5.52
CA GLU A 127 5.22 -0.68 -4.96
C GLU A 127 4.31 -0.36 -3.78
N GLU A 128 3.08 -0.87 -3.79
CA GLU A 128 2.18 -0.74 -2.64
C GLU A 128 2.76 -1.53 -1.46
N LEU A 129 3.26 -2.76 -1.68
CA LEU A 129 3.95 -3.52 -0.64
C LEU A 129 5.18 -2.78 -0.10
N LEU A 130 5.97 -2.14 -0.97
CA LEU A 130 7.10 -1.31 -0.56
C LEU A 130 6.65 -0.17 0.39
N ASN A 131 5.58 0.53 0.05
CA ASN A 131 5.01 1.57 0.91
C ASN A 131 4.52 0.99 2.25
N VAL A 132 3.90 -0.19 2.23
CA VAL A 132 3.46 -0.88 3.45
C VAL A 132 4.64 -1.26 4.34
N LEU A 133 5.71 -1.81 3.76
CA LEU A 133 6.95 -2.11 4.49
C LEU A 133 7.59 -0.85 5.07
N ALA A 134 7.37 0.31 4.43
CA ALA A 134 7.77 1.62 4.92
C ALA A 134 6.93 2.12 6.12
N GLY A 135 5.86 1.40 6.49
CA GLY A 135 4.87 1.85 7.49
C GLY A 135 3.88 2.87 6.94
N SER A 136 3.89 3.10 5.63
CA SER A 136 3.05 4.06 4.91
C SER A 136 1.82 3.38 4.30
N VAL A 137 0.73 4.12 4.13
CA VAL A 137 -0.46 3.62 3.44
C VAL A 137 -0.38 3.92 1.94
N PRO A 138 -0.50 2.91 1.05
CA PRO A 138 -0.66 3.18 -0.38
C PRO A 138 -1.99 3.89 -0.65
N ILE A 139 -1.98 5.01 -1.39
CA ILE A 139 -3.20 5.72 -1.78
C ILE A 139 -3.57 5.33 -3.20
N ALA A 140 -4.68 4.60 -3.36
CA ALA A 140 -5.16 4.12 -4.64
C ALA A 140 -5.56 5.28 -5.56
N CYS A 141 -5.38 5.14 -6.87
CA CYS A 141 -5.73 6.17 -7.84
C CYS A 141 -7.26 6.42 -7.87
N PHE A 142 -7.69 7.60 -7.42
CA PHE A 142 -9.10 8.00 -7.29
C PHE A 142 -9.45 9.21 -8.16
N SER A 143 -10.74 9.47 -8.35
CA SER A 143 -11.26 10.70 -8.97
C SER A 143 -11.94 11.63 -7.97
N GLN A 144 -12.39 11.10 -6.83
CA GLN A 144 -13.03 11.86 -5.75
C GLN A 144 -12.58 11.33 -4.39
N ALA A 145 -12.58 12.21 -3.40
CA ALA A 145 -12.35 11.85 -2.01
C ALA A 145 -13.29 12.64 -1.11
N ARG A 146 -13.74 12.02 -0.01
CA ARG A 146 -14.58 12.66 1.01
C ARG A 146 -14.32 12.07 2.38
N ILE A 147 -14.50 12.87 3.42
CA ILE A 147 -14.59 12.38 4.79
C ILE A 147 -16.00 11.83 5.00
N GLN A 148 -16.12 10.53 5.27
CA GLN A 148 -17.41 9.90 5.54
C GLN A 148 -17.87 10.13 6.97
N SER A 149 -16.94 10.19 7.93
CA SER A 149 -17.23 10.47 9.33
C SER A 149 -15.97 10.97 10.02
N GLU A 150 -16.15 11.89 10.95
CA GLU A 150 -15.09 12.33 11.86
C GLU A 150 -15.64 12.37 13.28
N THR A 151 -15.00 11.65 14.21
CA THR A 151 -15.46 11.57 15.60
C THR A 151 -14.29 11.21 16.52
N GLY A 152 -14.16 11.96 17.62
CA GLY A 152 -13.15 11.65 18.67
C GLY A 152 -11.71 11.65 18.15
N GLY A 153 -11.34 12.62 17.30
CA GLY A 153 -10.00 12.73 16.73
C GLY A 153 -9.66 11.65 15.69
N LYS A 154 -10.68 10.95 15.15
CA LYS A 154 -10.52 9.96 14.09
C LYS A 154 -11.39 10.32 12.89
N ALA A 155 -10.86 10.15 11.70
CA ALA A 155 -11.56 10.34 10.43
C ALA A 155 -11.62 9.04 9.63
N LEU A 156 -12.73 8.84 8.92
CA LEU A 156 -12.88 7.83 7.87
C LEU A 156 -12.88 8.53 6.52
N LEU A 157 -11.78 8.41 5.80
CA LEU A 157 -11.62 8.92 4.45
C LEU A 157 -12.06 7.84 3.44
N VAL A 158 -12.82 8.24 2.43
CA VAL A 158 -13.32 7.35 1.37
C VAL A 158 -12.86 7.86 0.01
N LEU A 159 -12.20 7.00 -0.75
CA LEU A 159 -11.71 7.30 -2.09
C LEU A 159 -12.58 6.59 -3.13
N ILE A 160 -12.98 7.34 -4.15
CA ILE A 160 -13.96 6.93 -5.14
C ILE A 160 -13.37 7.09 -6.53
N LYS A 161 -13.55 6.07 -7.37
CA LYS A 161 -13.20 6.09 -8.80
C LYS A 161 -14.38 5.59 -9.61
N ARG A 162 -14.81 6.34 -10.63
CA ARG A 162 -15.96 5.96 -11.49
C ARG A 162 -17.21 5.58 -10.67
N ALA A 163 -17.57 6.43 -9.71
CA ALA A 163 -18.69 6.26 -8.78
C ALA A 163 -18.65 5.01 -7.87
N LYS A 164 -17.48 4.36 -7.73
CA LYS A 164 -17.27 3.19 -6.88
C LYS A 164 -16.25 3.50 -5.79
N ILE A 165 -16.53 3.08 -4.56
CA ILE A 165 -15.56 3.17 -3.46
C ILE A 165 -14.43 2.18 -3.74
N ILE A 166 -13.21 2.67 -3.92
CA ILE A 166 -12.04 1.82 -4.17
C ILE A 166 -11.15 1.67 -2.94
N GLN A 167 -11.24 2.61 -1.99
CA GLN A 167 -10.46 2.56 -0.78
C GLN A 167 -11.19 3.25 0.37
N LYS A 168 -11.03 2.70 1.58
CA LYS A 168 -11.42 3.35 2.83
C LYS A 168 -10.20 3.41 3.74
N VAL A 169 -9.95 4.57 4.33
CA VAL A 169 -8.78 4.82 5.19
C VAL A 169 -9.25 5.36 6.53
N TRP A 170 -8.93 4.64 7.60
CA TRP A 170 -9.20 5.08 8.97
C TRP A 170 -7.95 5.75 9.52
N ILE A 171 -8.12 6.99 9.97
CA ILE A 171 -7.04 7.90 10.33
C ILE A 171 -7.29 8.41 11.75
N ARG A 172 -6.27 8.38 12.62
CA ARG A 172 -6.21 9.20 13.83
C ARG A 172 -5.54 10.51 13.46
N LEU A 173 -6.10 11.65 13.87
CA LEU A 173 -5.67 12.97 13.43
C LEU A 173 -4.51 13.53 14.25
N ASP A 174 -4.38 13.13 15.52
CA ASP A 174 -3.31 13.58 16.42
C ASP A 174 -2.78 12.43 17.31
N PRO A 175 -1.52 11.99 17.12
CA PRO A 175 -0.70 12.27 15.94
C PRO A 175 -1.34 11.65 14.69
N LEU A 176 -1.07 12.25 13.52
CA LEU A 176 -1.56 11.74 12.23
C LEU A 176 -1.05 10.31 12.01
N THR A 177 -1.93 9.32 12.12
CA THR A 177 -1.60 7.90 11.99
C THR A 177 -2.70 7.15 11.26
N ILE A 178 -2.31 6.35 10.28
CA ILE A 178 -3.23 5.48 9.55
C ILE A 178 -3.44 4.23 10.38
N LEU A 179 -4.67 3.93 10.78
CA LEU A 179 -5.00 2.74 11.57
C LEU A 179 -5.31 1.55 10.67
N ARG A 180 -6.02 1.80 9.57
CA ARG A 180 -6.49 0.77 8.64
C ARG A 180 -6.69 1.34 7.25
N SER A 181 -6.47 0.51 6.24
CA SER A 181 -6.80 0.79 4.84
C SER A 181 -7.42 -0.45 4.20
N ASP A 182 -8.63 -0.29 3.68
CA ASP A 182 -9.35 -1.34 2.96
C ASP A 182 -9.41 -1.01 1.47
N TYR A 183 -9.10 -1.98 0.61
CA TYR A 183 -9.09 -1.84 -0.85
C TYR A 183 -10.17 -2.71 -1.47
N PHE A 184 -10.89 -2.15 -2.43
CA PHE A 184 -12.06 -2.78 -3.02
C PHE A 184 -11.92 -2.94 -4.52
N ASP A 185 -12.25 -4.11 -5.04
CA ASP A 185 -12.44 -4.31 -6.47
C ASP A 185 -13.88 -3.94 -6.86
N GLY A 186 -14.00 -3.13 -7.91
CA GLY A 186 -15.29 -2.79 -8.51
C GLY A 186 -16.32 -2.14 -7.59
N GLY A 187 -15.92 -1.65 -6.40
CA GLY A 187 -16.80 -0.98 -5.44
C GLY A 187 -17.55 -1.87 -4.46
N LYS A 188 -17.33 -3.19 -4.47
CA LYS A 188 -18.15 -4.14 -3.71
C LYS A 188 -17.34 -5.12 -2.89
N ASP A 189 -16.37 -5.78 -3.52
CA ASP A 189 -15.63 -6.85 -2.86
C ASP A 189 -14.34 -6.30 -2.26
N LEU A 190 -14.19 -6.47 -0.94
CA LEU A 190 -12.93 -6.25 -0.27
C LEU A 190 -11.89 -7.20 -0.86
N THR A 191 -10.84 -6.63 -1.46
CA THR A 191 -9.71 -7.38 -2.03
C THR A 191 -8.71 -7.70 -0.93
N TYR A 192 -8.30 -6.67 -0.19
CA TYR A 192 -7.41 -6.81 0.96
C TYR A 192 -7.55 -5.63 1.93
N SER A 193 -7.10 -5.86 3.17
CA SER A 193 -7.00 -4.86 4.22
C SER A 193 -5.57 -4.79 4.74
N ILE A 194 -5.14 -3.59 5.09
CA ILE A 194 -3.91 -3.34 5.83
C ILE A 194 -4.29 -2.70 7.16
N VAL A 195 -3.81 -3.26 8.27
CA VAL A 195 -3.99 -2.71 9.62
C VAL A 195 -2.62 -2.39 10.20
N PHE A 196 -2.48 -1.19 10.73
CA PHE A 196 -1.29 -0.69 11.39
C PHE A 196 -1.60 -0.52 12.88
N ASP A 197 -0.83 -1.19 13.74
CA ASP A 197 -1.06 -1.25 15.18
C ASP A 197 0.26 -1.06 15.95
N ASN A 198 0.14 -0.92 17.28
CA ASN A 198 1.26 -0.83 18.21
C ASN A 198 2.26 0.26 17.82
N PHE A 199 1.76 1.48 17.58
CA PHE A 199 2.58 2.61 17.19
C PHE A 199 3.58 3.01 18.28
N GLU A 200 4.79 3.37 17.87
CA GLU A 200 5.81 3.96 18.72
C GLU A 200 6.37 5.24 18.10
N TYR A 201 6.72 6.19 18.95
CA TYR A 201 7.52 7.35 18.54
C TYR A 201 8.98 6.92 18.38
N ARG A 202 9.54 7.18 17.19
CA ARG A 202 10.96 6.99 16.90
C ARG A 202 11.47 8.23 16.19
N GLU A 203 12.45 8.89 16.78
CA GLU A 203 12.93 10.21 16.35
C GLU A 203 11.77 11.22 16.29
N SER A 204 11.38 11.66 15.11
CA SER A 204 10.27 12.60 14.86
C SER A 204 9.03 11.95 14.22
N MET A 205 9.04 10.62 14.04
CA MET A 205 7.99 9.89 13.33
C MET A 205 7.26 8.89 14.23
N VAL A 206 5.97 8.68 13.95
CA VAL A 206 5.16 7.64 14.58
C VAL A 206 5.10 6.45 13.64
N ILE A 207 5.76 5.35 14.02
CA ILE A 207 5.91 4.16 13.18
C ILE A 207 5.12 3.01 13.79
N PRO A 208 4.38 2.22 13.00
CA PRO A 208 3.72 1.01 13.49
C PRO A 208 4.74 -0.07 13.83
N ASN A 209 4.60 -0.74 14.98
CA ASN A 209 5.37 -1.95 15.26
C ASN A 209 4.67 -3.23 14.81
N ARG A 210 3.43 -3.13 14.33
CA ARG A 210 2.70 -4.28 13.81
C ARG A 210 1.93 -3.87 12.57
N ILE A 211 2.16 -4.60 11.49
CA ILE A 211 1.44 -4.45 10.23
C ILE A 211 0.76 -5.77 9.93
N THR A 212 -0.54 -5.75 9.67
CA THR A 212 -1.30 -6.93 9.24
C THR A 212 -1.85 -6.69 7.85
N ILE A 213 -1.55 -7.57 6.90
CA ILE A 213 -2.16 -7.60 5.58
C ILE A 213 -3.05 -8.84 5.52
N SER A 214 -4.32 -8.67 5.19
CA SER A 214 -5.28 -9.79 5.09
C SER A 214 -6.02 -9.73 3.77
N ALA A 215 -6.11 -10.87 3.08
CA ALA A 215 -6.98 -11.07 1.92
C ALA A 215 -8.31 -11.72 2.32
N ARG A 216 -9.22 -11.93 1.35
CA ARG A 216 -10.50 -12.62 1.56
C ARG A 216 -10.32 -14.11 1.92
N ASP A 217 -9.26 -14.76 1.47
CA ASP A 217 -9.11 -16.22 1.51
C ASP A 217 -8.50 -16.74 2.82
N ASP A 218 -8.83 -16.10 3.96
CA ASP A 218 -8.32 -16.40 5.31
C ASP A 218 -6.79 -16.37 5.47
N VAL A 219 -6.03 -15.96 4.44
CA VAL A 219 -4.59 -15.75 4.54
C VAL A 219 -4.28 -14.37 5.13
N GLN A 220 -3.46 -14.36 6.18
CA GLN A 220 -2.98 -13.14 6.82
C GLN A 220 -1.46 -13.14 6.94
N TRP A 221 -0.87 -11.99 6.65
CA TRP A 221 0.54 -11.69 6.86
C TRP A 221 0.64 -10.69 8.00
N VAL A 222 1.24 -11.10 9.11
CA VAL A 222 1.48 -10.24 10.26
C VAL A 222 2.96 -9.99 10.40
N LEU A 223 3.39 -8.76 10.16
CA LEU A 223 4.76 -8.30 10.37
C LEU A 223 4.86 -7.62 11.74
N ALA A 224 5.48 -8.29 12.70
CA ALA A 224 5.84 -7.70 13.99
C ALA A 224 7.26 -7.14 13.92
N ILE A 225 7.36 -5.82 13.91
CA ILE A 225 8.59 -5.05 13.71
C ILE A 225 9.30 -4.90 15.06
N ARG A 226 10.59 -5.25 15.10
CA ARG A 226 11.43 -5.17 16.32
C ARG A 226 12.48 -4.07 16.23
N ARG A 227 13.05 -3.89 15.05
CA ARG A 227 13.97 -2.79 14.72
C ARG A 227 13.54 -2.19 13.41
N TYR A 228 13.61 -0.88 13.33
CA TYR A 228 13.22 -0.11 12.17
C TYR A 228 14.05 1.16 12.11
N GLU A 229 14.66 1.40 10.96
CA GLU A 229 15.46 2.58 10.65
C GLU A 229 14.84 3.24 9.42
N THR A 230 14.49 4.52 9.56
CA THR A 230 14.03 5.38 8.47
C THR A 230 15.20 6.13 7.88
N ASN A 231 15.23 6.23 6.55
CA ASN A 231 16.25 6.92 5.79
C ASN A 231 17.71 6.46 6.03
N PRO A 232 18.01 5.16 6.29
CA PRO A 232 19.38 4.70 6.36
C PRO A 232 20.04 4.76 4.96
N PRO A 233 21.38 4.87 4.90
CA PRO A 233 22.08 4.68 3.63
C PRO A 233 21.81 3.27 3.11
N VAL A 234 21.36 3.20 1.85
CA VAL A 234 21.15 1.95 1.09
C VAL A 234 21.81 2.11 -0.26
N PHE A 235 22.42 1.03 -0.74
CA PHE A 235 23.13 0.97 -2.01
C PHE A 235 22.49 -0.05 -2.93
N GLN A 236 22.72 0.07 -4.24
CA GLN A 236 22.09 -0.79 -5.24
C GLN A 236 22.40 -2.28 -5.02
N GLU A 237 23.63 -2.58 -4.59
CA GLU A 237 24.12 -3.92 -4.33
C GLU A 237 23.37 -4.61 -3.18
N ASN A 238 22.72 -3.84 -2.30
CA ASN A 238 21.90 -4.43 -1.24
C ASN A 238 20.66 -5.15 -1.80
N PHE A 239 20.19 -4.77 -2.99
CA PHE A 239 19.00 -5.32 -3.63
C PHE A 239 19.32 -6.43 -4.65
N GLU A 240 20.60 -6.66 -4.95
CA GLU A 240 21.03 -7.72 -5.86
C GLU A 240 20.88 -9.10 -5.19
N LEU A 241 20.29 -10.04 -5.94
CA LEU A 241 20.28 -11.46 -5.56
C LEU A 241 21.45 -12.14 -6.27
N LYS A 242 22.49 -12.47 -5.51
CA LYS A 242 23.61 -13.26 -6.01
C LYS A 242 23.31 -14.74 -5.70
N PRO A 243 23.38 -15.65 -6.70
CA PRO A 243 23.39 -17.07 -6.42
C PRO A 243 24.50 -17.39 -5.43
N VAL A 244 24.27 -18.35 -4.53
CA VAL A 244 25.35 -18.86 -3.69
C VAL A 244 26.35 -19.53 -4.62
N GLN A 245 27.58 -18.98 -4.71
CA GLN A 245 28.64 -19.67 -5.43
C GLN A 245 28.95 -20.98 -4.68
N PRO A 246 29.03 -22.12 -5.37
CA PRO A 246 29.26 -23.43 -4.76
C PRO A 246 30.63 -23.54 -4.07
#